data_AF-A0A0G4FDR3-F1
#
_entry.id   AF-A0A0G4FDR3-F1
#
_cell.length_a   1.000
_cell.length_b   1.000
_cell.length_c   1.000
_cell.angle_alpha   90.00
_cell.angle_beta   90.00
_cell.angle_gamma   90.00
#
_symmetry.space_group_name_H-M   'P 1'
#
loop_
_entity.id
_entity.type
_entity.pdbx_description
1 polymer ?
#
loop_
_entity_poly.entity_id
_entity_poly.type
_entity_poly.pdbx_seq_one_letter_code
_entity_poly.pdbx_strand_id
1 'polypeptide(L)'
;MDTHGRLFSLAKYLMFLSICDIDLAGCDVRLLAATAVYITRKTNQKEIAGRIWSAALVAESSVSESALESSMTTLRMQRLMWGDTQTTKAIVTDAVDELFASPDRHGVASSRSHPQQEQQQQQQHWGRQEHPLAHLYAEDRCRIPDISTTLQLRAASRDIRDAFSSDQLRSRLDHSLSRDGDGINTPQLQLVRFDPSLGMADLMAAVCIAEEGGRWDETGEVLQLASQCGNCELPVILMSDDINTHANKTAYRSFPRVLAQLMVVGRHIDFGDGSCLQIFRHANGEVRAIKDKPGFQLAVDPPLPAGHLFQQHRQQHDPPVQSGIDYFGDINQWESSFPSTNTSVSSFAKNKILNHFDRTHQPNRTRILLNRRVGGGRLDGLLIQSPHTPVGPDAPPHSAGTAGTVVCGFWCSPIAATASSRGLPFRILFVSVVTTEALVAGVRGGAFKDRFPATPQLARVALGRVAPYVFDGQVQQQQDDDSDDDVSVYVVTTEAPVAGAGGAFKDRLPVTTRLARVALARVAPYVFDGQIPTAMAAVGMIWMTAATERTAEVGVCRLRRSTRMAAVTAMHRPDDTHRPISILTGGWRSAVCRPLCL
;
A
#
# COMPACT_ATOMS: atom_id res chain seq x y z
N MET A 1 -12.90 -45.83 -37.07
CA MET A 1 -12.61 -44.56 -36.35
C MET A 1 -11.24 -44.09 -36.80
N ASP A 2 -10.99 -42.78 -36.79
CA ASP A 2 -9.65 -42.25 -37.11
C ASP A 2 -8.69 -42.49 -35.94
N THR A 3 -7.71 -43.36 -36.16
CA THR A 3 -6.64 -43.64 -35.20
C THR A 3 -5.86 -42.37 -34.83
N HIS A 4 -5.67 -41.43 -35.76
CA HIS A 4 -4.94 -40.20 -35.48
C HIS A 4 -5.71 -39.27 -34.54
N GLY A 5 -7.01 -39.07 -34.76
CA GLY A 5 -7.90 -38.33 -33.87
C GLY A 5 -7.92 -38.89 -32.44
N ARG A 6 -7.94 -40.22 -32.28
CA ARG A 6 -7.88 -40.88 -30.96
C ARG A 6 -6.53 -40.65 -30.27
N LEU A 7 -5.41 -40.85 -30.97
CA LEU A 7 -4.06 -40.60 -30.42
C LEU A 7 -3.89 -39.13 -30.02
N PHE A 8 -4.33 -38.19 -30.87
CA PHE A 8 -4.26 -36.76 -30.57
C PHE A 8 -5.13 -36.38 -29.35
N SER A 9 -6.28 -37.03 -29.19
CA SER A 9 -7.15 -36.84 -28.02
C SER A 9 -6.50 -37.38 -26.74
N LEU A 10 -5.80 -38.52 -26.80
CA LEU A 10 -5.06 -39.08 -25.67
C LEU A 10 -3.87 -38.19 -25.27
N ALA A 11 -3.13 -37.64 -26.23
CA ALA A 11 -2.05 -36.69 -25.95
C ALA A 11 -2.58 -35.38 -25.31
N LYS A 12 -3.75 -34.90 -25.75
CA LYS A 12 -4.44 -33.77 -25.09
C LYS A 12 -4.86 -34.13 -23.66
N TYR A 13 -5.48 -35.28 -23.46
CA TYR A 13 -5.87 -35.75 -22.12
C TYR A 13 -4.69 -35.77 -21.13
N LEU A 14 -3.54 -36.30 -21.54
CA LEU A 14 -2.31 -36.29 -20.74
C LEU A 14 -1.80 -34.88 -20.43
N MET A 15 -1.89 -33.94 -21.39
CA MET A 15 -1.59 -32.53 -21.15
C MET A 15 -2.50 -31.94 -20.07
N PHE A 16 -3.82 -32.18 -20.14
CA PHE A 16 -4.78 -31.70 -19.13
C PHE A 16 -4.54 -32.32 -17.75
N LEU A 17 -4.29 -33.64 -17.67
CA LEU A 17 -3.91 -34.28 -16.41
C LEU A 17 -2.62 -33.69 -15.81
N SER A 18 -1.65 -33.31 -16.64
CA SER A 18 -0.39 -32.74 -16.14
C SER A 18 -0.53 -31.38 -15.47
N ILE A 19 -1.58 -30.62 -15.78
CA ILE A 19 -1.91 -29.35 -15.09
C ILE A 19 -2.47 -29.62 -13.67
N CYS A 20 -2.92 -30.85 -13.40
CA CYS A 20 -3.44 -31.28 -12.09
C CYS A 20 -2.35 -31.74 -11.12
N ASP A 21 -1.12 -32.00 -11.59
CA ASP A 21 0.07 -32.31 -10.77
C ASP A 21 0.91 -31.03 -10.60
N ILE A 22 1.12 -30.61 -9.35
CA ILE A 22 1.78 -29.34 -9.02
C ILE A 22 3.23 -29.25 -9.51
N ASP A 23 3.95 -30.38 -9.59
CA ASP A 23 5.33 -30.42 -10.03
C ASP A 23 5.43 -30.45 -11.57
N LEU A 24 4.39 -30.97 -12.24
CA LEU A 24 4.26 -30.89 -13.70
C LEU A 24 3.77 -29.51 -14.16
N ALA A 25 2.93 -28.82 -13.39
CA ALA A 25 2.43 -27.47 -13.71
C ALA A 25 3.55 -26.42 -13.85
N GLY A 26 4.71 -26.65 -13.21
CA GLY A 26 5.90 -25.80 -13.35
C GLY A 26 6.83 -26.16 -14.52
N CYS A 27 6.56 -27.23 -15.27
CA CYS A 27 7.40 -27.69 -16.37
C CYS A 27 7.20 -26.85 -17.66
N ASP A 28 8.22 -26.83 -18.52
CA ASP A 28 8.11 -26.20 -19.84
C ASP A 28 7.01 -26.86 -20.69
N VAL A 29 6.19 -26.05 -21.34
CA VAL A 29 5.00 -26.51 -22.09
C VAL A 29 5.38 -27.35 -23.30
N ARG A 30 6.54 -27.13 -23.94
CA ARG A 30 7.03 -27.97 -25.04
C ARG A 30 7.49 -29.32 -24.52
N LEU A 31 8.15 -29.37 -23.35
CA LEU A 31 8.53 -30.63 -22.70
C LEU A 31 7.29 -31.45 -22.29
N LEU A 32 6.27 -30.80 -21.71
CA LEU A 32 4.99 -31.47 -21.39
C LEU A 32 4.34 -32.02 -22.67
N ALA A 33 4.25 -31.22 -23.74
CA ALA A 33 3.65 -31.66 -25.01
C ALA A 33 4.43 -32.81 -25.65
N ALA A 34 5.76 -32.75 -25.67
CA ALA A 34 6.62 -33.82 -26.17
C ALA A 34 6.43 -35.11 -25.35
N THR A 35 6.37 -35.00 -24.02
CA THR A 35 6.13 -36.12 -23.11
C THR A 35 4.76 -36.76 -23.32
N ALA A 36 3.69 -35.97 -23.45
CA ALA A 36 2.34 -36.46 -23.70
C ALA A 36 2.22 -37.20 -25.05
N VAL A 37 2.83 -36.66 -26.12
CA VAL A 37 2.88 -37.34 -27.42
C VAL A 37 3.74 -38.61 -27.36
N TYR A 38 4.85 -38.58 -26.63
CA TYR A 38 5.73 -39.75 -26.45
C TYR A 38 5.02 -40.90 -25.72
N ILE A 39 4.36 -40.63 -24.59
CA ILE A 39 3.57 -41.63 -23.85
C ILE A 39 2.44 -42.18 -24.72
N THR A 40 1.73 -41.31 -25.44
CA THR A 40 0.69 -41.69 -26.40
C THR A 40 1.20 -42.64 -27.47
N ARG A 41 2.37 -42.34 -28.08
CA ARG A 41 2.96 -43.19 -29.12
C ARG A 41 3.53 -44.50 -28.56
N LYS A 42 4.11 -44.48 -27.35
CA LYS A 42 4.66 -45.66 -26.67
C LYS A 42 3.57 -46.65 -26.26
N THR A 43 2.47 -46.16 -25.71
CA THR A 43 1.32 -46.99 -25.31
C THR A 43 0.59 -47.62 -26.50
N ASN A 44 0.51 -46.91 -27.63
CA ASN A 44 -0.19 -47.36 -28.84
C ASN A 44 0.76 -47.84 -29.95
N GLN A 45 1.98 -48.29 -29.61
CA GLN A 45 3.02 -48.64 -30.59
C GLN A 45 2.57 -49.68 -31.64
N LYS A 46 1.65 -50.58 -31.29
CA LYS A 46 1.09 -51.58 -32.22
C LYS A 46 0.21 -50.99 -33.32
N GLU A 47 -0.36 -49.81 -33.10
CA GLU A 47 -1.26 -49.12 -34.03
C GLU A 47 -0.52 -48.09 -34.91
N ILE A 48 0.78 -47.87 -34.68
CA ILE A 48 1.57 -46.79 -35.28
C ILE A 48 2.76 -47.38 -36.05
N ALA A 49 2.82 -47.10 -37.35
CA ALA A 49 3.99 -47.47 -38.15
C ALA A 49 5.21 -46.59 -37.82
N GLY A 50 6.38 -47.22 -37.72
CA GLY A 50 7.68 -46.55 -37.53
C GLY A 50 8.18 -46.52 -36.08
N ARG A 51 9.10 -45.59 -35.79
CA ARG A 51 9.68 -45.42 -34.44
C ARG A 51 8.71 -44.70 -33.49
N ILE A 52 8.83 -44.97 -32.19
CA ILE A 52 8.07 -44.30 -31.14
C ILE A 52 8.40 -42.79 -31.18
N TRP A 53 9.68 -42.43 -31.17
CA TRP A 53 10.13 -41.07 -31.47
C TRP A 53 10.89 -41.03 -32.80
N SER A 54 10.54 -40.09 -33.69
CA SER A 54 11.18 -39.94 -35.00
C SER A 54 12.18 -38.78 -35.00
N ALA A 55 13.12 -38.76 -35.95
CA ALA A 55 14.04 -37.65 -36.11
C ALA A 55 13.32 -36.30 -36.36
N ALA A 56 12.14 -36.32 -37.02
CA ALA A 56 11.30 -35.15 -37.17
C ALA A 56 10.72 -34.67 -35.82
N LEU A 57 10.25 -35.59 -34.97
CA LEU A 57 9.76 -35.24 -33.62
C LEU A 57 10.89 -34.71 -32.72
N VAL A 58 12.12 -35.24 -32.85
CA VAL A 58 13.31 -34.68 -32.17
C VAL A 58 13.60 -33.26 -32.66
N ALA A 59 13.53 -33.00 -33.97
CA ALA A 59 13.78 -31.67 -34.53
C ALA A 59 12.71 -30.64 -34.09
N GLU A 60 11.43 -30.99 -34.16
CA GLU A 60 10.32 -30.11 -33.76
C GLU A 60 10.27 -29.83 -32.26
N SER A 61 10.45 -30.87 -31.42
CA SER A 61 10.40 -30.70 -29.96
C SER A 61 11.70 -30.16 -29.36
N SER A 62 12.83 -30.35 -30.04
CA SER A 62 14.19 -30.22 -29.48
C SER A 62 14.47 -31.17 -28.29
N VAL A 63 13.68 -32.24 -28.11
CA VAL A 63 13.86 -33.24 -27.04
C VAL A 63 14.19 -34.61 -27.62
N SER A 64 15.25 -35.26 -27.11
CA SER A 64 15.65 -36.61 -27.51
C SER A 64 14.75 -37.68 -26.89
N GLU A 65 14.66 -38.84 -27.55
CA GLU A 65 13.93 -40.01 -27.02
C GLU A 65 14.50 -40.46 -25.66
N SER A 66 15.83 -40.45 -25.50
CA SER A 66 16.50 -40.79 -24.25
C SER A 66 16.21 -39.81 -23.09
N ALA A 67 16.04 -38.52 -23.39
CA ALA A 67 15.63 -37.53 -22.40
C ALA A 67 14.18 -37.75 -21.96
N LEU A 68 13.29 -38.11 -22.89
CA LEU A 68 11.90 -38.47 -22.57
C LEU A 68 11.82 -39.79 -21.79
N GLU A 69 12.65 -40.79 -22.09
CA GLU A 69 12.67 -42.06 -21.35
C GLU A 69 13.18 -41.94 -19.91
N SER A 70 14.14 -41.04 -19.67
CA SER A 70 14.73 -40.82 -18.34
C SER A 70 14.08 -39.70 -17.52
N SER A 71 13.16 -38.93 -18.12
CA SER A 71 12.55 -37.77 -17.45
C SER A 71 11.54 -38.16 -16.37
N MET A 72 11.65 -37.52 -15.21
CA MET A 72 10.63 -37.54 -14.15
C MET A 72 9.27 -37.03 -14.62
N THR A 73 9.22 -36.14 -15.62
CA THR A 73 7.99 -35.67 -16.28
C THR A 73 7.21 -36.85 -16.87
N THR A 74 7.91 -37.74 -17.58
CA THR A 74 7.33 -38.93 -18.22
C THR A 74 6.79 -39.90 -17.20
N LEU A 75 7.57 -40.20 -16.16
CA LEU A 75 7.17 -41.13 -15.10
C LEU A 75 5.95 -40.61 -14.31
N ARG A 76 5.84 -39.30 -14.07
CA ARG A 76 4.66 -38.68 -13.44
C ARG A 76 3.43 -38.68 -14.36
N MET A 77 3.57 -38.26 -15.62
CA MET A 77 2.45 -38.34 -16.59
C MET A 77 1.94 -39.77 -16.76
N GLN A 78 2.82 -40.78 -16.71
CA GLN A 78 2.42 -42.19 -16.70
C GLN A 78 1.62 -42.56 -15.44
N ARG A 79 2.09 -42.21 -14.23
CA ARG A 79 1.32 -42.44 -13.00
C ARG A 79 -0.07 -41.81 -13.02
N LEU A 80 -0.16 -40.57 -13.51
CA LEU A 80 -1.43 -39.88 -13.75
C LEU A 80 -2.32 -40.72 -14.68
N MET A 81 -1.83 -41.10 -15.86
CA MET A 81 -2.58 -41.91 -16.83
C MET A 81 -3.09 -43.24 -16.24
N TRP A 82 -2.30 -43.91 -15.40
CA TRP A 82 -2.66 -45.20 -14.78
C TRP A 82 -3.53 -45.07 -13.52
N GLY A 83 -3.82 -43.86 -13.02
CA GLY A 83 -4.61 -43.67 -11.80
C GLY A 83 -3.85 -43.98 -10.50
N ASP A 84 -2.52 -44.12 -10.55
CA ASP A 84 -1.67 -44.36 -9.38
C ASP A 84 -1.39 -43.02 -8.65
N THR A 85 -2.47 -42.45 -8.10
CA THR A 85 -2.53 -41.09 -7.55
C THR A 85 -2.79 -41.08 -6.04
N GLN A 86 -2.16 -41.98 -5.28
CA GLN A 86 -2.24 -41.94 -3.80
C GLN A 86 -1.75 -40.63 -3.16
N THR A 87 -1.04 -39.79 -3.91
CA THR A 87 -0.52 -38.48 -3.46
C THR A 87 -1.15 -37.25 -4.10
N THR A 88 -2.02 -37.40 -5.12
CA THR A 88 -2.64 -36.25 -5.82
C THR A 88 -4.17 -36.38 -5.76
N LYS A 89 -4.86 -35.38 -5.21
CA LYS A 89 -6.30 -35.45 -4.89
C LYS A 89 -7.15 -35.85 -6.11
N ALA A 90 -7.77 -37.03 -6.04
CA ALA A 90 -8.61 -37.62 -7.10
C ALA A 90 -9.61 -36.64 -7.74
N ILE A 91 -10.25 -35.79 -6.92
CA ILE A 91 -11.28 -34.81 -7.31
C ILE A 91 -10.92 -33.99 -8.56
N VAL A 92 -9.64 -33.62 -8.75
CA VAL A 92 -9.23 -32.79 -9.90
C VAL A 92 -9.05 -33.63 -11.16
N THR A 93 -8.61 -34.89 -11.03
CA THR A 93 -8.48 -35.79 -12.18
C THR A 93 -9.84 -36.30 -12.67
N ASP A 94 -10.82 -36.47 -11.77
CA ASP A 94 -12.17 -36.93 -12.11
C ASP A 94 -12.85 -36.01 -13.15
N ALA A 95 -12.70 -34.69 -12.99
CA ALA A 95 -13.17 -33.67 -13.93
C ALA A 95 -12.52 -33.75 -15.33
N VAL A 96 -11.22 -34.06 -15.38
CA VAL A 96 -10.50 -34.26 -16.65
C VAL A 96 -10.90 -35.59 -17.29
N ASP A 97 -11.14 -36.62 -16.48
CA ASP A 97 -11.63 -37.91 -16.95
C ASP A 97 -13.03 -37.77 -17.57
N GLU A 98 -13.96 -37.06 -16.92
CA GLU A 98 -15.30 -36.78 -17.45
C GLU A 98 -15.25 -36.05 -18.80
N LEU A 99 -14.45 -34.98 -18.89
CA LEU A 99 -14.27 -34.19 -20.12
C LEU A 99 -13.77 -35.04 -21.31
N PHE A 100 -12.91 -36.02 -21.06
CA PHE A 100 -12.31 -36.88 -22.08
C PHE A 100 -12.98 -38.26 -22.21
N ALA A 101 -14.02 -38.55 -21.42
CA ALA A 101 -14.89 -39.71 -21.57
C ALA A 101 -15.95 -39.52 -22.68
N SER A 102 -16.21 -38.28 -23.10
CA SER A 102 -17.15 -37.97 -24.19
C SER A 102 -16.75 -38.65 -25.53
N PRO A 103 -17.71 -39.18 -26.30
CA PRO A 103 -17.47 -39.70 -27.66
C PRO A 103 -16.79 -38.69 -28.60
N ASP A 104 -17.06 -37.38 -28.45
CA ASP A 104 -16.45 -36.31 -29.25
C ASP A 104 -14.95 -36.13 -28.96
N ARG A 105 -14.47 -36.67 -27.83
CA ARG A 105 -13.05 -36.77 -27.45
C ARG A 105 -12.52 -38.21 -27.59
N HIS A 106 -13.21 -39.06 -28.36
CA HIS A 106 -12.90 -40.46 -28.60
C HIS A 106 -12.93 -41.37 -27.35
N GLY A 107 -13.59 -40.94 -26.26
CA GLY A 107 -13.68 -41.72 -25.02
C GLY A 107 -12.33 -42.15 -24.44
N VAL A 108 -11.28 -41.31 -24.59
CA VAL A 108 -9.91 -41.69 -24.21
C VAL A 108 -9.70 -41.83 -22.69
N ALA A 109 -10.59 -41.25 -21.88
CA ALA A 109 -10.61 -41.45 -20.43
C ALA A 109 -11.58 -42.56 -19.96
N SER A 110 -12.49 -43.04 -20.82
CA SER A 110 -13.53 -44.03 -20.46
C SER A 110 -12.96 -45.38 -20.00
N SER A 111 -11.69 -45.68 -20.30
CA SER A 111 -10.99 -46.86 -19.79
C SER A 111 -10.50 -46.73 -18.33
N ARG A 112 -10.60 -45.55 -17.73
CA ARG A 112 -10.17 -45.24 -16.36
C ARG A 112 -11.35 -45.19 -15.38
N SER A 113 -12.55 -44.87 -15.90
CA SER A 113 -13.82 -44.87 -15.16
C SER A 113 -14.20 -46.28 -14.71
N HIS A 114 -14.42 -46.46 -13.40
CA HIS A 114 -14.99 -47.70 -12.86
C HIS A 114 -16.49 -47.79 -13.25
N PRO A 115 -17.02 -48.95 -13.70
CA PRO A 115 -18.32 -49.03 -14.39
C PRO A 115 -19.56 -48.91 -13.48
N GLN A 116 -19.48 -48.18 -12.36
CA GLN A 116 -20.53 -48.15 -11.32
C GLN A 116 -21.39 -46.88 -11.32
N GLN A 117 -21.15 -45.91 -12.21
CA GLN A 117 -21.80 -44.58 -12.15
C GLN A 117 -22.70 -44.22 -13.37
N GLU A 118 -22.82 -45.10 -14.37
CA GLU A 118 -23.47 -44.78 -15.65
C GLU A 118 -25.02 -44.72 -15.63
N GLN A 119 -25.67 -44.85 -14.46
CA GLN A 119 -27.13 -45.04 -14.36
C GLN A 119 -27.95 -43.91 -13.70
N GLN A 120 -27.36 -42.76 -13.35
CA GLN A 120 -28.10 -41.70 -12.61
C GLN A 120 -28.16 -40.28 -13.20
N GLN A 121 -27.37 -39.90 -14.21
CA GLN A 121 -27.32 -38.48 -14.66
C GLN A 121 -28.12 -38.13 -15.94
N GLN A 122 -28.69 -39.09 -16.66
CA GLN A 122 -29.17 -38.85 -18.04
C GLN A 122 -30.54 -38.14 -18.18
N GLN A 123 -31.02 -37.37 -17.19
CA GLN A 123 -32.36 -36.76 -17.24
C GLN A 123 -32.51 -35.26 -16.88
N GLN A 124 -31.47 -34.50 -16.50
CA GLN A 124 -31.66 -33.09 -16.07
C GLN A 124 -30.63 -32.05 -16.54
N HIS A 125 -30.41 -31.87 -17.86
CA HIS A 125 -30.12 -30.52 -18.39
C HIS A 125 -30.26 -30.40 -19.92
N TRP A 126 -31.27 -29.63 -20.38
CA TRP A 126 -31.32 -29.02 -21.72
C TRP A 126 -32.14 -27.72 -21.61
N GLY A 127 -31.47 -26.62 -21.25
CA GLY A 127 -32.14 -25.34 -20.98
C GLY A 127 -31.24 -24.10 -20.93
N ARG A 128 -29.91 -24.26 -21.03
CA ARG A 128 -28.95 -23.18 -21.24
C ARG A 128 -27.71 -23.77 -21.91
N GLN A 129 -27.21 -23.13 -22.97
CA GLN A 129 -26.04 -23.61 -23.71
C GLN A 129 -24.76 -23.08 -23.04
N GLU A 130 -24.53 -23.49 -21.79
CA GLU A 130 -23.30 -23.17 -21.07
C GLU A 130 -22.13 -24.00 -21.60
N HIS A 131 -20.93 -23.44 -21.56
CA HIS A 131 -19.74 -24.09 -22.13
C HIS A 131 -19.48 -25.42 -21.42
N PRO A 132 -19.04 -26.52 -22.11
CA PRO A 132 -18.76 -27.81 -21.48
C PRO A 132 -17.64 -27.83 -20.41
N LEU A 133 -17.07 -26.68 -20.07
CA LEU A 133 -16.10 -26.49 -18.99
C LEU A 133 -16.61 -25.51 -17.91
N ALA A 134 -17.75 -24.86 -18.10
CA ALA A 134 -18.24 -23.82 -17.19
C ALA A 134 -18.60 -24.41 -15.81
N HIS A 135 -19.18 -25.61 -15.78
CA HIS A 135 -19.52 -26.32 -14.54
C HIS A 135 -18.28 -26.62 -13.67
N LEU A 136 -17.11 -26.86 -14.27
CA LEU A 136 -15.84 -27.07 -13.56
C LEU A 136 -15.36 -25.85 -12.76
N TYR A 137 -15.88 -24.66 -13.08
CA TYR A 137 -15.54 -23.38 -12.44
C TYR A 137 -16.75 -22.69 -11.79
N ALA A 138 -17.95 -23.29 -11.86
CA ALA A 138 -19.18 -22.71 -11.33
C ALA A 138 -19.51 -23.20 -9.91
N GLU A 139 -19.02 -24.38 -9.50
CA GLU A 139 -19.16 -24.88 -8.14
C GLU A 139 -17.89 -24.68 -7.31
N ASP A 140 -18.08 -24.12 -6.11
CA ASP A 140 -17.11 -23.71 -5.06
C ASP A 140 -16.20 -24.84 -4.50
N ARG A 141 -16.11 -25.98 -5.20
CA ARG A 141 -15.47 -27.22 -4.74
C ARG A 141 -14.24 -27.60 -5.56
N CYS A 142 -14.17 -27.15 -6.81
CA CYS A 142 -12.98 -27.29 -7.64
C CYS A 142 -12.12 -26.04 -7.49
N ARG A 143 -10.92 -26.19 -6.91
CA ARG A 143 -9.94 -25.10 -6.77
C ARG A 143 -9.65 -24.53 -8.15
N ILE A 144 -10.20 -23.35 -8.44
CA ILE A 144 -9.90 -22.62 -9.67
C ILE A 144 -8.37 -22.46 -9.73
N PRO A 145 -7.71 -22.78 -10.87
CA PRO A 145 -6.26 -22.62 -10.98
C PRO A 145 -5.83 -21.20 -10.62
N ASP A 146 -4.63 -21.01 -10.09
CA ASP A 146 -4.14 -19.66 -9.77
C ASP A 146 -4.19 -18.76 -11.01
N ILE A 147 -4.22 -17.43 -10.82
CA ILE A 147 -4.37 -16.51 -11.95
C ILE A 147 -3.24 -16.66 -13.00
N SER A 148 -2.05 -17.13 -12.60
CA SER A 148 -0.94 -17.42 -13.51
C SER A 148 -1.25 -18.64 -14.39
N THR A 149 -1.69 -19.76 -13.82
CA THR A 149 -2.16 -20.93 -14.58
C THR A 149 -3.36 -20.57 -15.45
N THR A 150 -4.31 -19.80 -14.91
CA THR A 150 -5.50 -19.33 -15.64
C THR A 150 -5.11 -18.53 -16.89
N LEU A 151 -4.16 -17.60 -16.76
CA LEU A 151 -3.61 -16.83 -17.88
C LEU A 151 -2.91 -17.72 -18.91
N GLN A 152 -2.08 -18.67 -18.47
CA GLN A 152 -1.40 -19.62 -19.36
C GLN A 152 -2.38 -20.50 -20.14
N LEU A 153 -3.43 -21.03 -19.48
CA LEU A 153 -4.45 -21.86 -20.12
C LEU A 153 -5.28 -21.07 -21.15
N ARG A 154 -5.68 -19.82 -20.83
CA ARG A 154 -6.38 -18.91 -21.76
C ARG A 154 -5.51 -18.49 -22.96
N ALA A 155 -4.19 -18.48 -22.80
CA ALA A 155 -3.25 -18.26 -23.89
C ALA A 155 -3.10 -19.51 -24.78
N ALA A 156 -3.04 -20.70 -24.18
CA ALA A 156 -2.84 -21.97 -24.87
C ALA A 156 -4.08 -22.51 -25.62
N SER A 157 -5.30 -22.16 -25.18
CA SER A 157 -6.54 -22.69 -25.79
C SER A 157 -7.66 -21.65 -25.91
N ARG A 158 -8.35 -21.66 -27.05
CA ARG A 158 -9.58 -20.87 -27.27
C ARG A 158 -10.75 -21.42 -26.44
N ASP A 159 -10.94 -22.73 -26.46
CA ASP A 159 -11.99 -23.43 -25.67
C ASP A 159 -11.89 -23.08 -24.17
N ILE A 160 -10.68 -22.90 -23.63
CA ILE A 160 -10.49 -22.49 -22.22
C ILE A 160 -10.68 -20.97 -22.04
N ARG A 161 -10.39 -20.16 -23.06
CA ARG A 161 -10.68 -18.72 -23.03
C ARG A 161 -12.18 -18.44 -22.96
N ASP A 162 -12.98 -19.24 -23.66
CA ASP A 162 -14.43 -19.11 -23.67
C ASP A 162 -15.06 -19.74 -22.40
N ALA A 163 -14.31 -20.60 -21.68
CA ALA A 163 -14.72 -21.24 -20.42
C ALA A 163 -14.62 -20.38 -19.14
N PHE A 164 -13.84 -19.29 -19.15
CA PHE A 164 -13.87 -18.27 -18.10
C PHE A 164 -14.62 -17.04 -18.62
N SER A 165 -15.92 -17.02 -18.39
CA SER A 165 -16.79 -15.86 -18.66
C SER A 165 -16.46 -14.69 -17.74
N SER A 166 -16.92 -13.48 -18.11
CA SER A 166 -16.77 -12.31 -17.25
C SER A 166 -17.47 -12.50 -15.89
N ASP A 167 -18.56 -13.26 -15.84
CA ASP A 167 -19.34 -13.44 -14.61
C ASP A 167 -18.64 -14.39 -13.63
N GLN A 168 -18.01 -15.46 -14.13
CA GLN A 168 -17.13 -16.31 -13.30
C GLN A 168 -15.90 -15.55 -12.79
N LEU A 169 -15.31 -14.67 -13.61
CA LEU A 169 -14.18 -13.85 -13.19
C LEU A 169 -14.59 -12.79 -12.15
N ARG A 170 -15.79 -12.18 -12.26
CA ARG A 170 -16.34 -11.31 -11.22
C ARG A 170 -16.63 -12.06 -9.93
N SER A 171 -17.26 -13.23 -9.99
CA SER A 171 -17.50 -14.07 -8.81
C SER A 171 -16.19 -14.43 -8.10
N ARG A 172 -15.16 -14.81 -8.86
CA ARG A 172 -13.80 -15.08 -8.36
C ARG A 172 -13.14 -13.85 -7.74
N LEU A 173 -13.35 -12.67 -8.33
CA LEU A 173 -12.85 -11.39 -7.82
C LEU A 173 -13.50 -11.03 -6.49
N ASP A 174 -14.82 -11.14 -6.40
CA ASP A 174 -15.58 -10.91 -5.17
C ASP A 174 -15.14 -11.88 -4.05
N HIS A 175 -14.98 -13.17 -4.34
CA HIS A 175 -14.40 -14.13 -3.39
C HIS A 175 -12.96 -13.79 -2.96
N SER A 176 -12.12 -13.29 -3.87
CA SER A 176 -10.75 -12.90 -3.55
C SER A 176 -10.70 -11.67 -2.64
N LEU A 177 -11.63 -10.73 -2.80
CA LEU A 177 -11.78 -9.56 -1.93
C LEU A 177 -12.44 -9.88 -0.58
N SER A 178 -13.32 -10.88 -0.53
CA SER A 178 -14.12 -11.27 0.64
C SER A 178 -13.59 -12.51 1.37
N ARG A 179 -12.33 -12.88 1.14
CA ARG A 179 -11.70 -14.09 1.69
C ARG A 179 -11.73 -14.10 3.22
N ASP A 180 -12.25 -15.17 3.82
CA ASP A 180 -12.53 -15.28 5.26
C ASP A 180 -11.37 -14.78 6.15
N GLY A 181 -11.64 -13.73 6.93
CA GLY A 181 -10.74 -13.17 7.95
C GLY A 181 -9.60 -12.26 7.44
N ASP A 182 -9.24 -12.33 6.16
CA ASP A 182 -8.05 -11.66 5.58
C ASP A 182 -8.36 -10.83 4.31
N GLY A 183 -9.64 -10.75 3.92
CA GLY A 183 -10.14 -9.98 2.79
C GLY A 183 -10.40 -8.51 3.13
N ILE A 184 -10.25 -7.62 2.14
CA ILE A 184 -10.54 -6.18 2.30
C ILE A 184 -12.03 -5.88 2.49
N ASN A 185 -12.90 -6.80 2.04
CA ASN A 185 -14.35 -6.70 2.21
C ASN A 185 -14.80 -7.73 3.26
N THR A 186 -15.51 -7.26 4.28
CA THR A 186 -16.19 -8.13 5.25
C THR A 186 -17.70 -8.13 4.99
N PRO A 187 -18.48 -9.07 5.55
CA PRO A 187 -19.94 -9.06 5.45
C PRO A 187 -20.59 -7.76 5.96
N GLN A 188 -19.89 -7.01 6.82
CA GLN A 188 -20.35 -5.75 7.41
C GLN A 188 -19.81 -4.51 6.68
N LEU A 189 -18.74 -4.63 5.90
CA LEU A 189 -18.01 -3.48 5.36
C LEU A 189 -17.37 -3.80 4.00
N GLN A 190 -17.90 -3.21 2.94
CA GLN A 190 -17.27 -3.21 1.61
C GLN A 190 -16.40 -1.96 1.47
N LEU A 191 -15.10 -2.14 1.27
CA LEU A 191 -14.14 -1.06 1.11
C LEU A 191 -13.74 -0.85 -0.35
N VAL A 192 -13.64 -1.93 -1.12
CA VAL A 192 -13.19 -1.92 -2.51
C VAL A 192 -14.14 -2.75 -3.36
N ARG A 193 -14.53 -2.20 -4.50
CA ARG A 193 -15.33 -2.86 -5.54
C ARG A 193 -14.71 -2.55 -6.89
N PHE A 194 -14.78 -3.50 -7.82
CA PHE A 194 -14.38 -3.26 -9.21
C PHE A 194 -15.60 -2.88 -10.05
N ASP A 195 -15.42 -1.99 -11.03
CA ASP A 195 -16.50 -1.56 -11.91
C ASP A 195 -17.12 -2.77 -12.66
N PRO A 196 -18.45 -2.99 -12.61
CA PRO A 196 -19.08 -4.04 -13.41
C PRO A 196 -18.83 -3.89 -14.93
N SER A 197 -18.53 -2.69 -15.43
CA SER A 197 -18.28 -2.42 -16.86
C SER A 197 -16.88 -2.80 -17.36
N LEU A 198 -15.98 -3.26 -16.49
CA LEU A 198 -14.62 -3.65 -16.88
C LEU A 198 -14.60 -4.66 -18.03
N GLY A 199 -13.78 -4.36 -19.04
CA GLY A 199 -13.51 -5.27 -20.15
C GLY A 199 -12.77 -6.52 -19.70
N MET A 200 -12.84 -7.59 -20.49
CA MET A 200 -12.22 -8.90 -20.17
C MET A 200 -10.71 -8.81 -19.86
N ALA A 201 -9.98 -7.86 -20.47
CA ALA A 201 -8.56 -7.64 -20.18
C ALA A 201 -8.35 -7.01 -18.79
N ASP A 202 -9.04 -5.92 -18.48
CA ASP A 202 -8.96 -5.24 -17.18
C ASP A 202 -9.49 -6.13 -16.05
N LEU A 203 -10.54 -6.90 -16.29
CA LEU A 203 -11.10 -7.85 -15.32
C LEU A 203 -10.11 -8.96 -14.96
N MET A 204 -9.36 -9.49 -15.94
CA MET A 204 -8.26 -10.43 -15.67
C MET A 204 -7.12 -9.78 -14.89
N ALA A 205 -6.83 -8.50 -15.14
CA ALA A 205 -5.84 -7.74 -14.37
C ALA A 205 -6.34 -7.40 -12.95
N ALA A 206 -7.64 -7.15 -12.75
CA ALA A 206 -8.26 -6.97 -11.44
C ALA A 206 -8.19 -8.24 -10.59
N VAL A 207 -8.53 -9.42 -11.15
CA VAL A 207 -8.33 -10.73 -10.48
C VAL A 207 -6.86 -10.95 -10.14
N CYS A 208 -5.95 -10.57 -11.04
CA CYS A 208 -4.52 -10.61 -10.77
C CYS A 208 -4.12 -9.70 -9.59
N ILE A 209 -4.59 -8.45 -9.55
CA ILE A 209 -4.31 -7.49 -8.47
C ILE A 209 -4.89 -7.98 -7.13
N ALA A 210 -6.09 -8.55 -7.12
CA ALA A 210 -6.72 -9.08 -5.92
C ALA A 210 -5.96 -10.30 -5.35
N GLU A 211 -5.64 -11.29 -6.19
CA GLU A 211 -4.96 -12.52 -5.75
C GLU A 211 -3.47 -12.32 -5.46
N GLU A 212 -2.75 -11.64 -6.36
CA GLU A 212 -1.31 -11.38 -6.24
C GLU A 212 -1.01 -10.24 -5.26
N GLY A 213 -2.01 -9.40 -5.01
CA GLY A 213 -1.99 -8.42 -3.93
C GLY A 213 -2.01 -9.04 -2.54
N GLY A 214 -2.28 -10.35 -2.40
CA GLY A 214 -2.29 -11.03 -1.11
C GLY A 214 -3.26 -10.39 -0.12
N ARG A 215 -2.81 -10.17 1.12
CA ARG A 215 -3.59 -9.48 2.15
C ARG A 215 -3.67 -7.98 1.87
N TRP A 216 -4.84 -7.40 2.12
CA TRP A 216 -5.13 -6.00 1.86
C TRP A 216 -5.33 -5.16 3.13
N ASP A 217 -5.16 -5.77 4.31
CA ASP A 217 -5.51 -5.18 5.61
C ASP A 217 -4.94 -3.77 5.80
N GLU A 218 -3.65 -3.57 5.54
CA GLU A 218 -3.00 -2.28 5.78
C GLU A 218 -3.54 -1.18 4.83
N THR A 219 -3.93 -1.55 3.61
CA THR A 219 -4.59 -0.66 2.63
C THR A 219 -6.06 -0.44 2.99
N GLY A 220 -6.76 -1.47 3.47
CA GLY A 220 -8.13 -1.38 3.97
C GLY A 220 -8.24 -0.42 5.15
N GLU A 221 -7.31 -0.47 6.09
CA GLU A 221 -7.19 0.49 7.20
C GLU A 221 -6.94 1.93 6.72
N VAL A 222 -6.13 2.12 5.67
CA VAL A 222 -5.93 3.44 5.04
C VAL A 222 -7.23 3.97 4.45
N LEU A 223 -8.00 3.14 3.75
CA LEU A 223 -9.28 3.51 3.15
C LEU A 223 -10.37 3.80 4.20
N GLN A 224 -10.47 2.96 5.24
CA GLN A 224 -11.34 3.23 6.38
C GLN A 224 -11.01 4.56 7.05
N LEU A 225 -9.73 4.83 7.30
CA LEU A 225 -9.28 6.09 7.89
C LEU A 225 -9.60 7.28 7.00
N ALA A 226 -9.33 7.18 5.69
CA ALA A 226 -9.64 8.23 4.74
C ALA A 226 -11.14 8.56 4.76
N SER A 227 -12.00 7.55 4.80
CA SER A 227 -13.45 7.76 4.85
C SER A 227 -13.93 8.38 6.17
N GLN A 228 -13.38 7.95 7.31
CA GLN A 228 -13.68 8.57 8.61
C GLN A 228 -13.25 10.04 8.68
N CYS A 229 -12.21 10.43 7.93
CA CYS A 229 -11.77 11.82 7.79
C CYS A 229 -12.56 12.62 6.74
N GLY A 230 -13.51 12.01 6.02
CA GLY A 230 -14.22 12.66 4.91
C GLY A 230 -13.42 12.77 3.61
N ASN A 231 -12.24 12.12 3.53
CA ASN A 231 -11.34 12.15 2.38
C ASN A 231 -11.59 11.00 1.37
N CYS A 232 -12.55 10.11 1.60
CA CYS A 232 -12.80 8.96 0.71
C CYS A 232 -14.25 8.45 0.84
N GLU A 233 -14.90 8.23 -0.31
CA GLU A 233 -16.21 7.58 -0.37
C GLU A 233 -16.03 6.06 -0.48
N LEU A 234 -16.79 5.30 0.32
CA LEU A 234 -16.72 3.83 0.36
C LEU A 234 -18.04 3.20 -0.11
N PRO A 235 -18.00 2.09 -0.89
CA PRO A 235 -16.78 1.40 -1.37
C PRO A 235 -16.09 2.17 -2.51
N VAL A 236 -14.75 2.13 -2.51
CA VAL A 236 -13.95 2.63 -3.64
C VAL A 236 -14.26 1.80 -4.89
N ILE A 237 -14.66 2.45 -5.98
CA ILE A 237 -14.94 1.80 -7.27
C ILE A 237 -13.70 1.88 -8.16
N LEU A 238 -13.06 0.74 -8.42
CA LEU A 238 -11.87 0.63 -9.26
C LEU A 238 -12.23 0.43 -10.73
N MET A 239 -11.76 1.37 -11.53
CA MET A 239 -11.96 1.50 -12.98
C MET A 239 -10.74 0.94 -13.74
N SER A 240 -10.83 0.86 -15.08
CA SER A 240 -9.70 0.44 -15.93
C SER A 240 -8.43 1.27 -15.68
N ASP A 241 -8.54 2.57 -15.43
CA ASP A 241 -7.38 3.43 -15.14
C ASP A 241 -6.67 3.07 -13.81
N ASP A 242 -7.41 2.63 -12.78
CA ASP A 242 -6.81 2.19 -11.51
C ASP A 242 -5.96 0.94 -11.74
N ILE A 243 -6.54 -0.02 -12.43
CA ILE A 243 -5.96 -1.33 -12.75
C ILE A 243 -4.71 -1.17 -13.61
N ASN A 244 -4.78 -0.29 -14.62
CA ASN A 244 -3.70 -0.05 -15.58
C ASN A 244 -2.58 0.88 -15.05
N THR A 245 -2.62 1.28 -13.76
CA THR A 245 -1.50 1.93 -13.06
C THR A 245 -0.20 1.12 -13.14
N HIS A 246 -0.31 -0.22 -13.27
CA HIS A 246 0.83 -1.12 -13.44
C HIS A 246 0.79 -1.77 -14.82
N ALA A 247 1.83 -1.53 -15.64
CA ALA A 247 1.89 -1.99 -17.02
C ALA A 247 1.82 -3.53 -17.23
N ASN A 248 2.06 -4.33 -16.18
CA ASN A 248 1.89 -5.78 -16.16
C ASN A 248 2.05 -6.36 -14.73
N LYS A 249 1.75 -7.65 -14.57
CA LYS A 249 1.93 -8.44 -13.33
C LYS A 249 3.33 -8.33 -12.71
N THR A 250 4.38 -8.31 -13.52
CA THR A 250 5.77 -8.17 -13.03
C THR A 250 6.04 -6.77 -12.49
N ALA A 251 5.48 -5.73 -13.13
CA ALA A 251 5.55 -4.35 -12.64
C ALA A 251 4.81 -4.19 -11.30
N TYR A 252 3.65 -4.81 -11.13
CA TYR A 252 2.91 -4.85 -9.86
C TYR A 252 3.72 -5.53 -8.75
N ARG A 253 4.17 -6.77 -8.98
CA ARG A 253 5.00 -7.54 -8.05
C ARG A 253 6.42 -6.96 -7.81
N SER A 254 6.86 -5.94 -8.56
CA SER A 254 8.18 -5.30 -8.39
C SER A 254 8.25 -4.31 -7.21
N PHE A 255 7.10 -3.97 -6.62
CA PHE A 255 7.02 -3.11 -5.43
C PHE A 255 6.62 -3.90 -4.19
N PRO A 256 6.87 -3.34 -3.00
CA PRO A 256 6.18 -3.75 -1.78
C PRO A 256 4.67 -3.75 -1.98
N ARG A 257 4.01 -4.81 -1.52
CA ARG A 257 2.57 -5.09 -1.68
C ARG A 257 1.68 -3.88 -1.38
N VAL A 258 1.86 -3.26 -0.22
CA VAL A 258 1.04 -2.13 0.24
C VAL A 258 1.28 -0.89 -0.63
N LEU A 259 2.50 -0.67 -1.12
CA LEU A 259 2.78 0.40 -2.09
C LEU A 259 2.06 0.14 -3.43
N ALA A 260 2.12 -1.09 -3.93
CA ALA A 260 1.45 -1.47 -5.18
C ALA A 260 -0.08 -1.33 -5.10
N GLN A 261 -0.67 -1.69 -3.96
CA GLN A 261 -2.10 -1.51 -3.66
C GLN A 261 -2.47 -0.02 -3.53
N LEU A 262 -1.68 0.79 -2.80
CA LEU A 262 -1.92 2.23 -2.67
C LEU A 262 -1.73 3.00 -3.98
N MET A 263 -0.90 2.51 -4.91
CA MET A 263 -0.86 3.05 -6.28
C MET A 263 -2.19 2.85 -7.02
N VAL A 264 -2.90 1.74 -6.76
CA VAL A 264 -4.21 1.44 -7.37
C VAL A 264 -5.33 2.25 -6.70
N VAL A 265 -5.41 2.28 -5.36
CA VAL A 265 -6.56 2.90 -4.65
C VAL A 265 -6.33 4.37 -4.24
N GLY A 266 -5.08 4.83 -4.17
CA GLY A 266 -4.73 6.09 -3.52
C GLY A 266 -5.29 7.34 -4.19
N ARG A 267 -5.61 7.28 -5.50
CA ARG A 267 -6.25 8.40 -6.20
C ARG A 267 -7.70 8.68 -5.76
N HIS A 268 -8.34 7.75 -5.06
CA HIS A 268 -9.69 7.88 -4.48
C HIS A 268 -9.68 8.47 -3.07
N ILE A 269 -8.49 8.75 -2.50
CA ILE A 269 -8.32 9.47 -1.25
C ILE A 269 -8.12 10.94 -1.61
N ASP A 270 -9.22 11.68 -1.75
CA ASP A 270 -9.27 13.10 -2.10
C ASP A 270 -9.04 13.97 -0.85
N PHE A 271 -8.18 14.98 -0.97
CA PHE A 271 -7.96 15.98 0.08
C PHE A 271 -8.83 17.22 -0.11
N GLY A 272 -9.61 17.33 -1.19
CA GLY A 272 -10.55 18.45 -1.43
C GLY A 272 -9.88 19.77 -1.83
N ASP A 273 -8.55 19.85 -1.82
CA ASP A 273 -7.75 20.95 -2.40
C ASP A 273 -7.40 20.71 -3.89
N GLY A 274 -8.01 19.69 -4.51
CA GLY A 274 -7.68 19.23 -5.85
C GLY A 274 -6.47 18.29 -5.92
N SER A 275 -5.97 17.82 -4.77
CA SER A 275 -4.98 16.75 -4.70
C SER A 275 -5.53 15.51 -3.98
N CYS A 276 -4.92 14.35 -4.26
CA CYS A 276 -5.30 13.07 -3.67
C CYS A 276 -4.05 12.29 -3.25
N LEU A 277 -4.18 11.15 -2.57
CA LEU A 277 -3.05 10.28 -2.21
C LEU A 277 -2.52 9.46 -3.42
N GLN A 278 -2.48 10.05 -4.62
CA GLN A 278 -1.95 9.39 -5.81
C GLN A 278 -0.44 9.16 -5.68
N ILE A 279 0.02 7.97 -6.05
CA ILE A 279 1.43 7.59 -6.03
C ILE A 279 1.91 7.41 -7.47
N PHE A 280 2.91 8.19 -7.87
CA PHE A 280 3.48 8.24 -9.21
C PHE A 280 4.77 7.43 -9.29
N ARG A 281 4.92 6.62 -10.33
CA ARG A 281 6.14 5.87 -10.66
C ARG A 281 6.80 6.46 -11.89
N HIS A 282 8.12 6.65 -11.80
CA HIS A 282 8.97 7.01 -12.95
C HIS A 282 9.85 5.84 -13.41
N ALA A 283 10.31 5.90 -14.65
CA ALA A 283 11.11 4.83 -15.28
C ALA A 283 12.52 4.68 -14.65
N ASN A 284 13.02 5.72 -13.99
CA ASN A 284 14.26 5.72 -13.21
C ASN A 284 14.12 5.02 -11.82
N GLY A 285 12.94 4.51 -11.47
CA GLY A 285 12.64 3.93 -10.16
C GLY A 285 12.26 4.96 -9.09
N GLU A 286 12.20 6.25 -9.43
CA GLU A 286 11.71 7.30 -8.54
C GLU A 286 10.20 7.13 -8.29
N VAL A 287 9.82 7.20 -7.02
CA VAL A 287 8.43 7.21 -6.57
C VAL A 287 8.13 8.60 -6.02
N ARG A 288 6.96 9.15 -6.35
CA ARG A 288 6.45 10.41 -5.79
C ARG A 288 5.02 10.20 -5.28
N ALA A 289 4.53 11.05 -4.40
CA ALA A 289 3.16 10.98 -3.91
C ALA A 289 2.48 12.35 -3.84
N ILE A 290 1.16 12.39 -3.92
CA ILE A 290 0.27 13.58 -3.88
C ILE A 290 0.41 14.51 -5.09
N LYS A 291 1.62 14.91 -5.47
CA LYS A 291 1.90 15.72 -6.67
C LYS A 291 3.09 15.12 -7.42
N ASP A 292 3.02 15.01 -8.74
CA ASP A 292 4.16 14.59 -9.55
C ASP A 292 5.19 15.72 -9.73
N LYS A 293 5.93 16.01 -8.65
CA LYS A 293 6.97 17.04 -8.61
C LYS A 293 8.20 16.55 -7.82
N PRO A 294 9.44 17.01 -8.12
CA PRO A 294 10.64 16.53 -7.43
C PRO A 294 10.63 16.67 -5.89
N GLY A 295 10.00 17.72 -5.35
CA GLY A 295 9.85 17.91 -3.89
C GLY A 295 8.90 16.91 -3.20
N PHE A 296 8.26 16.03 -3.96
CA PHE A 296 7.29 15.04 -3.48
C PHE A 296 7.79 13.60 -3.60
N GLN A 297 9.12 13.43 -3.67
CA GLN A 297 9.77 12.13 -3.72
C GLN A 297 9.52 11.30 -2.44
N LEU A 298 9.31 10.00 -2.63
CA LEU A 298 9.33 8.99 -1.58
C LEU A 298 10.61 8.16 -1.72
N ALA A 299 11.43 8.13 -0.67
CA ALA A 299 12.45 7.10 -0.52
C ALA A 299 11.80 5.90 0.17
N VAL A 300 11.41 4.91 -0.64
CA VAL A 300 10.82 3.64 -0.18
C VAL A 300 11.94 2.73 0.31
N ASP A 301 11.74 2.14 1.49
CA ASP A 301 12.65 1.22 2.16
C ASP A 301 14.10 1.77 2.36
N PRO A 302 14.25 3.02 2.86
CA PRO A 302 15.54 3.72 2.88
C PRO A 302 16.53 3.06 3.85
N PRO A 303 17.85 3.22 3.63
CA PRO A 303 18.86 2.75 4.57
C PRO A 303 18.71 3.46 5.93
N LEU A 304 18.33 2.71 6.95
CA LEU A 304 18.19 3.21 8.31
C LEU A 304 19.52 3.08 9.09
N PRO A 305 19.84 4.01 10.01
CA PRO A 305 20.98 3.87 10.92
C PRO A 305 20.92 2.58 11.74
N ALA A 306 22.07 2.00 12.07
CA ALA A 306 22.14 0.79 12.90
C ALA A 306 21.46 1.00 14.27
N GLY A 307 20.59 0.07 14.66
CA GLY A 307 19.83 0.16 15.92
C GLY A 307 18.60 1.07 15.85
N HIS A 308 18.27 1.63 14.67
CA HIS A 308 17.02 2.38 14.49
C HIS A 308 15.82 1.45 14.70
N LEU A 309 14.85 1.84 15.54
CA LEU A 309 13.73 0.99 15.97
C LEU A 309 13.01 0.30 14.81
N PHE A 310 12.80 1.00 13.69
CA PHE A 310 12.09 0.44 12.54
C PHE A 310 12.86 -0.66 11.80
N GLN A 311 14.16 -0.85 12.05
CA GLN A 311 14.89 -2.02 11.55
C GLN A 311 14.37 -3.31 12.17
N GLN A 312 13.93 -3.28 13.43
CA GLN A 312 13.44 -4.45 14.15
C GLN A 312 12.05 -4.90 13.65
N HIS A 313 11.27 -3.96 13.13
CA HIS A 313 9.86 -4.15 12.75
C HIS A 313 9.60 -3.98 11.25
N ARG A 314 10.67 -3.98 10.44
CA ARG A 314 10.63 -3.77 8.98
C ARG A 314 9.89 -4.91 8.29
N GLN A 315 8.73 -4.63 7.70
CA GLN A 315 8.00 -5.58 6.88
C GLN A 315 8.37 -5.42 5.40
N GLN A 316 8.73 -6.52 4.72
CA GLN A 316 9.10 -6.47 3.30
C GLN A 316 7.94 -5.99 2.39
N HIS A 317 6.70 -6.27 2.78
CA HIS A 317 5.50 -5.91 2.02
C HIS A 317 4.92 -4.53 2.37
N ASP A 318 5.33 -3.95 3.50
CA ASP A 318 4.96 -2.60 3.96
C ASP A 318 6.18 -1.88 4.62
N PRO A 319 7.26 -1.61 3.85
CA PRO A 319 8.52 -1.13 4.40
C PRO A 319 8.49 0.36 4.78
N PRO A 320 9.44 0.82 5.62
CA PRO A 320 9.60 2.23 5.97
C PRO A 320 9.65 3.17 4.76
N VAL A 321 9.11 4.37 4.90
CA VAL A 321 9.08 5.38 3.82
C VAL A 321 9.55 6.73 4.34
N GLN A 322 10.65 7.24 3.80
CA GLN A 322 11.10 8.60 4.06
C GLN A 322 10.48 9.58 3.06
N SER A 323 9.91 10.66 3.58
CA SER A 323 9.21 11.69 2.82
C SER A 323 9.31 13.06 3.50
N GLY A 324 9.55 14.10 2.71
CA GLY A 324 9.47 15.50 3.14
C GLY A 324 8.12 16.16 2.85
N ILE A 325 7.05 15.43 2.52
CA ILE A 325 5.76 16.04 2.12
C ILE A 325 4.96 16.43 3.37
N ASP A 326 4.56 17.69 3.53
CA ASP A 326 3.66 18.13 4.61
C ASP A 326 2.54 19.05 4.11
N TYR A 327 1.40 19.07 4.82
CA TYR A 327 0.31 20.01 4.55
C TYR A 327 0.41 21.25 5.45
N PHE A 328 0.42 22.42 4.83
CA PHE A 328 0.52 23.73 5.49
C PHE A 328 -0.82 24.44 5.44
N GLY A 329 -1.61 24.31 6.51
CA GLY A 329 -2.97 24.87 6.61
C GLY A 329 -3.06 26.40 6.70
N ASP A 330 -1.93 27.10 6.82
CA ASP A 330 -1.84 28.56 6.69
C ASP A 330 -1.87 29.03 5.22
N ILE A 331 -1.43 28.16 4.29
CA ILE A 331 -1.46 28.40 2.84
C ILE A 331 -2.37 27.41 2.08
N ASN A 332 -3.04 26.51 2.82
CA ASN A 332 -3.91 25.42 2.33
C ASN A 332 -3.28 24.57 1.21
N GLN A 333 -2.00 24.23 1.34
CA GLN A 333 -1.25 23.51 0.31
C GLN A 333 -0.30 22.48 0.89
N TRP A 334 -0.15 21.38 0.16
CA TRP A 334 1.00 20.49 0.29
C TRP A 334 2.28 21.14 -0.22
N GLU A 335 3.34 21.08 0.59
CA GLU A 335 4.68 21.58 0.29
C GLU A 335 5.78 20.58 0.69
N SER A 336 7.00 20.84 0.22
CA SER A 336 8.21 20.14 0.68
C SER A 336 8.73 20.74 2.00
N SER A 337 9.09 19.85 2.91
CA SER A 337 9.44 20.05 4.32
C SER A 337 10.66 19.17 4.66
N PHE A 338 11.08 19.14 5.91
CA PHE A 338 12.20 18.31 6.35
C PHE A 338 11.88 16.81 6.20
N PRO A 339 12.79 15.98 5.64
CA PRO A 339 12.54 14.56 5.46
C PRO A 339 12.24 13.83 6.78
N SER A 340 11.09 13.16 6.81
CA SER A 340 10.61 12.36 7.95
C SER A 340 10.46 10.90 7.51
N THR A 341 10.96 9.96 8.31
CA THR A 341 10.86 8.52 8.01
C THR A 341 9.63 7.94 8.69
N ASN A 342 8.66 7.44 7.94
CA ASN A 342 7.52 6.70 8.44
C ASN A 342 7.89 5.22 8.60
N THR A 343 7.29 4.52 9.56
CA THR A 343 7.54 3.10 9.86
C THR A 343 7.25 2.18 8.70
N SER A 344 6.27 2.56 7.87
CA SER A 344 5.73 1.75 6.79
C SER A 344 5.08 2.63 5.72
N VAL A 345 4.67 2.04 4.59
CA VAL A 345 3.95 2.73 3.51
C VAL A 345 2.53 3.06 3.96
N SER A 346 1.85 2.13 4.63
CA SER A 346 0.53 2.37 5.24
C SER A 346 0.59 3.49 6.30
N SER A 347 1.65 3.53 7.11
CA SER A 347 1.88 4.60 8.08
C SER A 347 2.07 5.95 7.41
N PHE A 348 2.85 6.03 6.32
CA PHE A 348 2.97 7.24 5.51
C PHE A 348 1.60 7.70 5.01
N ALA A 349 0.79 6.81 4.42
CA ALA A 349 -0.54 7.12 3.91
C ALA A 349 -1.48 7.65 5.00
N LYS A 350 -1.57 6.94 6.13
CA LYS A 350 -2.32 7.37 7.32
C LYS A 350 -1.86 8.75 7.78
N ASN A 351 -0.56 8.97 7.95
CA ASN A 351 0.01 10.25 8.37
C ASN A 351 -0.38 11.42 7.44
N LYS A 352 -0.47 11.22 6.11
CA LYS A 352 -0.92 12.28 5.20
C LYS A 352 -2.41 12.59 5.34
N ILE A 353 -3.27 11.57 5.44
CA ILE A 353 -4.69 11.75 5.77
C ILE A 353 -4.86 12.55 7.07
N LEU A 354 -4.10 12.20 8.11
CA LEU A 354 -4.17 12.85 9.42
C LEU A 354 -3.63 14.28 9.43
N ASN A 355 -2.52 14.54 8.75
CA ASN A 355 -1.96 15.88 8.63
C ASN A 355 -2.96 16.79 7.89
N HIS A 356 -3.52 16.32 6.77
CA HIS A 356 -4.57 17.06 6.07
C HIS A 356 -5.76 17.38 6.98
N PHE A 357 -6.26 16.39 7.72
CA PHE A 357 -7.42 16.53 8.58
C PHE A 357 -7.21 17.49 9.78
N ASP A 358 -6.10 17.39 10.54
CA ASP A 358 -5.81 18.32 11.67
C ASP A 358 -5.70 19.78 11.21
N ARG A 359 -5.29 19.99 9.95
CA ARG A 359 -5.10 21.33 9.37
C ARG A 359 -6.40 21.93 8.83
N THR A 360 -7.28 21.13 8.26
CA THR A 360 -8.51 21.62 7.60
C THR A 360 -9.74 21.61 8.51
N HIS A 361 -9.87 20.65 9.42
CA HIS A 361 -11.12 20.40 10.15
C HIS A 361 -11.18 20.98 11.58
N GLN A 362 -10.20 21.78 12.00
CA GLN A 362 -10.04 22.33 13.36
C GLN A 362 -10.44 21.35 14.50
N PRO A 363 -9.95 20.09 14.50
CA PRO A 363 -10.50 19.08 15.38
C PRO A 363 -10.19 19.36 16.86
N ASN A 364 -11.05 18.83 17.73
CA ASN A 364 -10.88 18.96 19.17
C ASN A 364 -9.66 18.17 19.62
N ARG A 365 -8.74 18.81 20.35
CA ARG A 365 -7.49 18.16 20.79
C ARG A 365 -7.08 18.51 22.22
N THR A 366 -6.50 17.52 22.90
CA THR A 366 -5.76 17.70 24.16
C THR A 366 -4.31 17.29 23.96
N ARG A 367 -3.38 17.98 24.64
CA ARG A 367 -1.93 17.88 24.44
C ARG A 367 -1.23 17.97 25.79
N ILE A 368 -0.33 17.03 26.07
CA ILE A 368 0.43 16.99 27.32
C ILE A 368 1.85 16.47 27.07
N LEU A 369 2.82 17.04 27.78
CA LEU A 369 4.19 16.52 27.85
C LEU A 369 4.27 15.54 29.04
N LEU A 370 4.69 14.31 28.79
CA LEU A 370 4.82 13.25 29.79
C LEU A 370 6.20 12.62 29.71
N ASN A 371 6.78 12.27 30.86
CA ASN A 371 7.97 11.43 30.85
C ASN A 371 7.60 10.04 30.30
N ARG A 372 8.43 9.44 29.42
CA ARG A 372 8.18 8.12 28.80
C ARG A 372 7.98 6.99 29.81
N ARG A 373 8.50 7.16 31.04
CA ARG A 373 8.37 6.22 32.16
C ARG A 373 7.02 6.34 32.90
N VAL A 374 6.22 7.38 32.64
CA VAL A 374 4.87 7.57 33.20
C VAL A 374 4.00 6.34 32.93
N GLY A 375 3.14 6.00 33.90
CA GLY A 375 2.27 4.83 33.82
C GLY A 375 3.01 3.49 33.89
N GLY A 376 4.26 3.47 34.37
CA GLY A 376 5.10 2.26 34.45
C GLY A 376 5.74 1.89 33.11
N GLY A 377 6.19 2.90 32.35
CA GLY A 377 6.86 2.69 31.06
C GLY A 377 5.95 2.29 29.90
N ARG A 378 4.62 2.43 30.03
CA ARG A 378 3.68 2.08 28.94
C ARG A 378 3.92 2.91 27.68
N LEU A 379 4.29 4.19 27.78
CA LEU A 379 4.69 4.97 26.60
C LEU A 379 5.97 4.42 25.96
N ASP A 380 7.01 4.12 26.75
CA ASP A 380 8.25 3.49 26.26
C ASP A 380 7.94 2.15 25.55
N GLY A 381 7.05 1.35 26.13
CA GLY A 381 6.53 0.11 25.53
C GLY A 381 5.85 0.33 24.17
N LEU A 382 5.01 1.35 24.04
CA LEU A 382 4.37 1.72 22.77
C LEU A 382 5.37 2.26 21.73
N LEU A 383 6.48 2.87 22.17
CA LEU A 383 7.55 3.33 21.26
C LEU A 383 8.39 2.19 20.68
N ILE A 384 8.59 1.11 21.45
CA ILE A 384 9.42 -0.03 21.04
C ILE A 384 8.63 -1.19 20.42
N GLN A 385 7.30 -1.20 20.56
CA GLN A 385 6.43 -2.20 19.93
C GLN A 385 6.43 -2.06 18.41
N SER A 386 6.19 -3.19 17.71
CA SER A 386 5.99 -3.15 16.27
C SER A 386 4.74 -2.32 15.96
N PRO A 387 4.82 -1.38 15.00
CA PRO A 387 3.68 -0.56 14.65
C PRO A 387 2.54 -1.38 14.02
N HIS A 388 2.84 -2.60 13.57
CA HIS A 388 1.92 -3.58 13.00
C HIS A 388 1.35 -4.56 14.04
N THR A 389 1.73 -4.45 15.32
CA THR A 389 1.16 -5.28 16.40
C THR A 389 -0.05 -4.57 17.01
N PRO A 390 -1.24 -5.20 17.03
CA PRO A 390 -2.38 -4.66 17.74
C PRO A 390 -2.10 -4.55 19.23
N VAL A 391 -2.47 -3.42 19.84
CA VAL A 391 -2.06 -3.05 21.20
C VAL A 391 -2.87 -3.77 22.29
N GLY A 392 -3.87 -4.55 21.88
CA GLY A 392 -4.67 -5.48 22.68
C GLY A 392 -5.45 -6.43 21.75
N PRO A 393 -6.02 -7.54 22.27
CA PRO A 393 -6.72 -8.53 21.45
C PRO A 393 -7.95 -7.98 20.71
N ASP A 394 -8.64 -7.01 21.34
CA ASP A 394 -9.83 -6.35 20.77
C ASP A 394 -9.51 -4.96 20.18
N ALA A 395 -8.24 -4.53 20.24
CA ALA A 395 -7.81 -3.29 19.63
C ALA A 395 -7.34 -3.59 18.20
N PRO A 396 -7.89 -2.95 17.16
CA PRO A 396 -7.43 -3.19 15.80
C PRO A 396 -5.94 -2.76 15.64
N PRO A 397 -5.20 -3.30 14.65
CA PRO A 397 -3.74 -3.15 14.52
C PRO A 397 -3.31 -1.77 13.99
N HIS A 398 -3.78 -0.71 14.64
CA HIS A 398 -3.61 0.66 14.22
C HIS A 398 -2.49 1.37 14.98
N SER A 399 -1.31 1.42 14.37
CA SER A 399 -0.42 2.55 14.59
C SER A 399 0.29 2.97 13.30
N ALA A 400 0.63 4.25 13.24
CA ALA A 400 1.46 4.84 12.22
C ALA A 400 2.69 5.42 12.95
N GLY A 401 3.89 4.92 12.70
CA GLY A 401 5.09 5.56 13.23
C GLY A 401 5.73 6.52 12.23
N THR A 402 6.37 7.54 12.75
CA THR A 402 7.39 8.39 12.12
C THR A 402 8.62 8.38 13.05
N ALA A 403 9.84 8.55 12.55
CA ALA A 403 11.04 8.52 13.37
C ALA A 403 10.96 9.62 14.44
N GLY A 404 11.02 9.22 15.72
CA GLY A 404 10.75 10.09 16.86
C GLY A 404 9.26 10.27 17.22
N THR A 405 8.30 9.91 16.36
CA THR A 405 6.85 10.06 16.63
C THR A 405 6.07 8.78 16.37
N VAL A 406 5.63 8.09 17.43
CA VAL A 406 4.66 7.00 17.26
C VAL A 406 3.25 7.59 17.33
N VAL A 407 2.61 7.72 16.18
CA VAL A 407 1.15 7.89 16.11
C VAL A 407 0.52 6.55 16.44
N CYS A 408 0.30 6.29 17.73
CA CYS A 408 -0.61 5.24 18.18
C CYS A 408 -2.06 5.61 17.81
N GLY A 409 -2.35 5.65 16.51
CA GLY A 409 -3.61 6.11 15.96
C GLY A 409 -4.70 5.07 16.16
N PHE A 410 -5.28 5.00 17.35
CA PHE A 410 -6.46 4.19 17.66
C PHE A 410 -7.72 4.72 16.98
N TRP A 411 -7.75 4.65 15.65
CA TRP A 411 -8.87 5.02 14.80
C TRP A 411 -9.98 3.96 14.77
N CYS A 412 -10.32 3.47 15.96
CA CYS A 412 -11.73 3.23 16.25
C CYS A 412 -12.38 4.62 16.24
N SER A 413 -13.18 4.92 15.23
CA SER A 413 -13.88 6.21 15.14
C SER A 413 -14.58 6.54 16.47
N PRO A 414 -14.38 7.74 17.05
CA PRO A 414 -13.97 8.99 16.41
C PRO A 414 -12.52 9.52 16.71
N ILE A 415 -11.50 8.68 16.91
CA ILE A 415 -10.29 9.09 17.67
C ILE A 415 -8.95 8.96 16.93
N ALA A 416 -8.09 9.98 17.09
CA ALA A 416 -6.65 9.89 16.93
C ALA A 416 -5.93 10.00 18.29
N ALA A 417 -4.99 9.11 18.59
CA ALA A 417 -3.95 9.39 19.57
C ALA A 417 -2.59 9.44 18.87
N THR A 418 -1.74 10.38 19.28
CA THR A 418 -0.41 10.60 18.70
C THR A 418 0.59 10.82 19.83
N ALA A 419 1.79 10.24 19.75
CA ALA A 419 2.86 10.41 20.74
C ALA A 419 4.18 10.76 20.05
N SER A 420 4.60 12.03 20.11
CA SER A 420 5.82 12.53 19.48
C SER A 420 6.91 12.88 20.48
N SER A 421 8.09 12.26 20.36
CA SER A 421 9.35 12.89 20.77
C SER A 421 9.77 13.91 19.72
N ARG A 422 9.95 15.17 20.13
CA ARG A 422 10.45 16.25 19.26
C ARG A 422 11.79 16.77 19.79
N GLY A 423 12.89 16.10 19.43
CA GLY A 423 14.27 16.62 19.57
C GLY A 423 14.77 16.92 21.00
N LEU A 424 13.92 16.84 22.02
CA LEU A 424 14.28 16.94 23.43
C LEU A 424 15.06 15.69 23.88
N PRO A 425 15.85 15.78 24.96
CA PRO A 425 16.45 14.60 25.58
C PRO A 425 15.39 13.50 25.78
N PHE A 426 15.76 12.25 25.46
CA PHE A 426 14.88 11.09 25.20
C PHE A 426 13.94 10.63 26.33
N ARG A 427 13.68 11.46 27.33
CA ARG A 427 12.82 11.21 28.49
C ARG A 427 11.41 11.80 28.32
N ILE A 428 11.21 12.90 27.59
CA ILE A 428 9.90 13.57 27.48
C ILE A 428 9.24 13.28 26.12
N LEU A 429 7.96 12.93 26.16
CA LEU A 429 7.10 12.66 25.00
C LEU A 429 5.90 13.60 25.01
N PHE A 430 5.57 14.14 23.84
CA PHE A 430 4.37 14.92 23.62
C PHE A 430 3.23 14.00 23.20
N VAL A 431 2.28 13.76 24.09
CA VAL A 431 1.08 12.98 23.81
C VAL A 431 -0.04 13.95 23.42
N SER A 432 -0.60 13.77 22.23
CA SER A 432 -1.68 14.58 21.66
C SER A 432 -2.82 13.67 21.21
N VAL A 433 -4.00 13.87 21.78
CA VAL A 433 -5.23 13.15 21.41
C VAL A 433 -6.12 14.13 20.65
N VAL A 434 -6.63 13.69 19.51
CA VAL A 434 -7.46 14.44 18.58
C VAL A 434 -8.77 13.67 18.40
N THR A 435 -9.90 14.34 18.30
CA THR A 435 -11.21 13.69 18.16
C THR A 435 -12.16 14.48 17.26
N THR A 436 -12.99 13.73 16.53
CA THR A 436 -14.15 14.23 15.78
C THR A 436 -15.45 14.12 16.58
N GLU A 437 -15.39 13.60 17.81
CA GLU A 437 -16.54 13.52 18.71
C GLU A 437 -17.18 14.90 18.92
N ALA A 438 -18.50 14.97 18.72
CA ALA A 438 -19.27 16.18 18.96
C ALA A 438 -19.22 16.58 20.44
N LEU A 439 -19.06 17.88 20.71
CA LEU A 439 -19.07 18.40 22.07
C LEU A 439 -20.40 18.10 22.77
N VAL A 440 -20.35 17.49 23.96
CA VAL A 440 -21.55 17.26 24.79
C VAL A 440 -22.28 18.57 25.07
N ALA A 441 -23.55 18.64 24.68
CA ALA A 441 -24.38 19.83 24.84
C ALA A 441 -24.47 20.27 26.30
N GLY A 442 -24.31 21.58 26.55
CA GLY A 442 -24.33 22.17 27.90
C GLY A 442 -22.97 22.21 28.62
N VAL A 443 -21.96 21.43 28.20
CA VAL A 443 -20.64 21.41 28.86
C VAL A 443 -19.71 22.50 28.33
N ARG A 444 -19.89 23.74 28.79
CA ARG A 444 -18.92 24.82 28.56
C ARG A 444 -17.84 24.82 29.66
N GLY A 445 -16.60 24.49 29.28
CA GLY A 445 -15.43 24.66 30.15
C GLY A 445 -14.99 23.44 30.99
N GLY A 446 -15.54 22.24 30.74
CA GLY A 446 -15.13 21.00 31.42
C GLY A 446 -13.77 20.43 30.94
N ALA A 447 -13.28 19.41 31.66
CA ALA A 447 -12.10 18.66 31.24
C ALA A 447 -12.35 17.97 29.89
N PHE A 448 -11.29 17.53 29.20
CA PHE A 448 -11.41 16.92 27.87
C PHE A 448 -12.38 15.72 27.89
N LYS A 449 -12.33 14.90 28.96
CA LYS A 449 -13.21 13.74 29.14
C LYS A 449 -14.69 14.07 29.36
N ASP A 450 -15.01 15.25 29.91
CA ASP A 450 -16.39 15.65 30.18
C ASP A 450 -17.04 16.22 28.91
N ARG A 451 -16.20 16.74 28.01
CA ARG A 451 -16.59 17.32 26.72
C ARG A 451 -16.74 16.28 25.60
N PHE A 452 -15.94 15.21 25.66
CA PHE A 452 -15.86 14.15 24.65
C PHE A 452 -15.77 12.79 25.37
N PRO A 453 -16.86 12.26 25.97
CA PRO A 453 -16.81 11.08 26.83
C PRO A 453 -16.39 9.77 26.13
N ALA A 454 -16.71 9.56 24.85
CA ALA A 454 -16.32 8.34 24.13
C ALA A 454 -14.79 8.30 23.88
N THR A 455 -14.18 9.46 23.65
CA THR A 455 -12.76 9.59 23.30
C THR A 455 -11.81 9.03 24.37
N PRO A 456 -11.85 9.44 25.65
CA PRO A 456 -11.09 8.81 26.72
C PRO A 456 -11.43 7.35 26.95
N GLN A 457 -12.67 6.89 26.69
CA GLN A 457 -13.04 5.50 26.96
C GLN A 457 -12.25 4.54 26.07
N LEU A 458 -12.26 4.77 24.75
CA LEU A 458 -11.48 4.01 23.78
C LEU A 458 -9.97 4.28 23.96
N ALA A 459 -9.55 5.54 24.14
CA ALA A 459 -8.14 5.89 24.33
C ALA A 459 -7.56 5.42 25.69
N ARG A 460 -8.38 5.01 26.66
CA ARG A 460 -7.93 4.34 27.89
C ARG A 460 -7.46 2.91 27.63
N VAL A 461 -8.05 2.19 26.67
CA VAL A 461 -7.59 0.84 26.26
C VAL A 461 -6.16 0.92 25.72
N ALA A 462 -5.93 1.90 24.85
CA ALA A 462 -4.65 2.28 24.27
C ALA A 462 -3.59 2.66 25.32
N LEU A 463 -3.81 3.78 25.99
CA LEU A 463 -2.85 4.45 26.85
C LEU A 463 -2.71 3.75 28.21
N GLY A 464 -3.68 2.93 28.61
CA GLY A 464 -3.67 2.19 29.88
C GLY A 464 -3.45 3.11 31.07
N ARG A 465 -2.40 2.82 31.86
CA ARG A 465 -1.99 3.61 33.04
C ARG A 465 -1.56 5.05 32.72
N VAL A 466 -1.36 5.42 31.44
CA VAL A 466 -1.02 6.78 31.01
C VAL A 466 -2.27 7.65 30.82
N ALA A 467 -3.42 7.04 30.57
CA ALA A 467 -4.66 7.75 30.25
C ALA A 467 -5.12 8.77 31.33
N PRO A 468 -4.97 8.52 32.65
CA PRO A 468 -5.35 9.51 33.67
C PRO A 468 -4.54 10.81 33.60
N TYR A 469 -3.27 10.77 33.21
CA TYR A 469 -2.46 11.97 33.01
C TYR A 469 -2.99 12.80 31.82
N VAL A 470 -3.42 12.14 30.74
CA VAL A 470 -3.91 12.79 29.51
C VAL A 470 -5.34 13.35 29.66
N PHE A 471 -6.21 12.66 30.40
CA PHE A 471 -7.65 12.96 30.43
C PHE A 471 -8.20 13.43 31.77
N ASP A 472 -7.61 12.99 32.88
CA ASP A 472 -8.06 13.33 34.24
C ASP A 472 -7.25 14.48 34.86
N GLY A 473 -6.24 15.01 34.15
CA GLY A 473 -5.40 16.11 34.62
C GLY A 473 -4.48 15.73 35.79
N GLN A 474 -4.20 14.43 35.98
CA GLN A 474 -3.27 13.99 37.01
C GLN A 474 -1.89 14.58 36.73
N VAL A 475 -1.37 15.35 37.69
CA VAL A 475 0.02 15.78 37.67
C VAL A 475 0.93 14.57 37.88
N GLN A 476 2.02 14.51 37.13
CA GLN A 476 3.11 13.59 37.46
C GLN A 476 3.67 14.04 38.81
N GLN A 477 3.41 13.27 39.86
CA GLN A 477 4.23 13.36 41.06
C GLN A 477 5.65 12.98 40.61
N GLN A 478 6.55 13.97 40.58
CA GLN A 478 7.98 13.69 40.53
C GLN A 478 8.25 12.82 41.76
N GLN A 479 8.53 11.54 41.53
CA GLN A 479 9.32 10.80 42.50
C GLN A 479 10.69 11.47 42.48
N ASP A 480 11.19 11.84 43.66
CA ASP A 480 12.48 12.50 43.86
C ASP A 480 13.64 11.53 43.53
N ASP A 481 13.77 11.17 42.24
CA ASP A 481 15.03 10.72 41.64
C ASP A 481 15.88 11.99 41.47
N ASP A 482 17.03 12.09 42.16
CA ASP A 482 17.99 13.21 42.16
C ASP A 482 18.71 13.42 40.81
N SER A 483 17.99 13.31 39.69
CA SER A 483 18.47 13.59 38.36
C SER A 483 18.23 15.06 38.03
N ASP A 484 19.30 15.84 37.81
CA ASP A 484 19.26 17.24 37.35
C ASP A 484 18.15 17.47 36.28
N ASP A 485 17.02 18.01 36.72
CA ASP A 485 15.87 18.37 35.86
C ASP A 485 16.10 19.80 35.35
N ASP A 486 16.83 19.94 34.25
CA ASP A 486 17.09 21.21 33.56
C ASP A 486 15.77 21.90 33.13
N VAL A 487 15.32 22.88 33.92
CA VAL A 487 14.11 23.67 33.63
C VAL A 487 14.36 24.65 32.48
N SER A 488 14.05 24.23 31.26
CA SER A 488 14.13 25.06 30.06
C SER A 488 12.98 26.07 29.98
N VAL A 489 13.27 27.38 30.05
CA VAL A 489 12.28 28.46 29.95
C VAL A 489 12.38 29.13 28.57
N TYR A 490 11.32 29.01 27.76
CA TYR A 490 11.20 29.68 26.45
C TYR A 490 10.31 30.92 26.55
N VAL A 491 10.81 32.07 26.06
CA VAL A 491 10.08 33.34 26.03
C VAL A 491 9.93 33.80 24.59
N VAL A 492 8.69 33.80 24.09
CA VAL A 492 8.34 34.24 22.73
C VAL A 492 7.59 35.57 22.81
N THR A 493 7.86 36.50 21.90
CA THR A 493 7.20 37.82 21.88
C THR A 493 7.02 38.38 20.47
N THR A 494 6.04 39.28 20.35
CA THR A 494 5.78 40.12 19.18
C THR A 494 6.31 41.55 19.34
N GLU A 495 6.94 41.88 20.47
CA GLU A 495 7.59 43.17 20.70
C GLU A 495 8.75 43.40 19.71
N ALA A 496 8.77 44.54 19.03
CA ALA A 496 9.87 44.94 18.18
C ALA A 496 11.07 45.40 19.04
N PRO A 497 12.31 45.02 18.71
CA PRO A 497 13.47 45.33 19.54
C PRO A 497 13.78 46.83 19.57
N VAL A 498 13.90 47.39 20.77
CA VAL A 498 14.07 48.85 21.01
C VAL A 498 15.53 49.31 20.82
N ALA A 499 16.48 48.37 20.74
CA ALA A 499 17.91 48.63 20.57
C ALA A 499 18.55 47.71 19.52
N GLY A 500 19.74 48.09 19.04
CA GLY A 500 20.53 47.30 18.08
C GLY A 500 20.83 45.88 18.58
N ALA A 501 21.05 44.96 17.63
CA ALA A 501 21.01 43.51 17.85
C ALA A 501 21.95 42.94 18.93
N GLY A 502 22.94 43.71 19.42
CA GLY A 502 23.90 43.29 20.45
C GLY A 502 23.50 43.56 21.91
N GLY A 503 22.37 44.22 22.19
CA GLY A 503 21.89 44.42 23.57
C GLY A 503 21.39 43.14 24.24
N ALA A 504 21.36 43.10 25.58
CA ALA A 504 20.77 41.97 26.30
C ALA A 504 19.25 41.89 26.06
N PHE A 505 18.65 40.71 26.24
CA PHE A 505 17.24 40.47 25.92
C PHE A 505 16.31 41.50 26.59
N LYS A 506 16.55 41.81 27.88
CA LYS A 506 15.77 42.78 28.65
C LYS A 506 15.82 44.22 28.14
N ASP A 507 16.93 44.61 27.51
CA ASP A 507 17.14 45.97 27.00
C ASP A 507 16.59 46.10 25.57
N ARG A 508 16.59 44.98 24.83
CA ARG A 508 15.96 44.88 23.51
C ARG A 508 14.44 44.77 23.61
N LEU A 509 13.91 44.05 24.60
CA LEU A 509 12.48 43.67 24.70
C LEU A 509 11.91 44.00 26.11
N PRO A 510 11.90 45.29 26.50
CA PRO A 510 11.57 45.71 27.86
C PRO A 510 10.12 45.42 28.27
N VAL A 511 9.14 45.50 27.36
CA VAL A 511 7.73 45.20 27.69
C VAL A 511 7.56 43.70 27.95
N THR A 512 8.16 42.87 27.11
CA THR A 512 8.20 41.41 27.23
C THR A 512 8.84 41.00 28.55
N THR A 513 10.04 41.52 28.83
CA THR A 513 10.73 41.22 30.09
C THR A 513 9.93 41.72 31.29
N ARG A 514 9.26 42.86 31.23
CA ARG A 514 8.40 43.31 32.34
C ARG A 514 7.23 42.35 32.60
N LEU A 515 6.54 41.92 31.55
CA LEU A 515 5.41 40.98 31.67
C LEU A 515 5.88 39.58 32.13
N ALA A 516 6.96 39.07 31.53
CA ALA A 516 7.53 37.79 31.89
C ALA A 516 8.14 37.78 33.31
N ARG A 517 8.64 38.92 33.83
CA ARG A 517 9.04 39.05 35.24
C ARG A 517 7.87 38.86 36.20
N VAL A 518 6.67 39.33 35.86
CA VAL A 518 5.47 39.10 36.69
C VAL A 518 5.09 37.61 36.69
N ALA A 519 5.17 36.94 35.53
CA ALA A 519 4.82 35.53 35.40
C ALA A 519 5.86 34.57 36.02
N LEU A 520 7.15 34.81 35.80
CA LEU A 520 8.25 33.95 36.27
C LEU A 520 8.71 34.28 37.71
N ALA A 521 8.24 35.39 38.28
CA ALA A 521 8.52 35.83 39.64
C ALA A 521 10.01 35.70 40.05
N ARG A 522 10.32 34.79 40.99
CA ARG A 522 11.69 34.58 41.51
C ARG A 522 12.68 34.02 40.49
N VAL A 523 12.22 33.40 39.42
CA VAL A 523 13.07 32.82 38.35
C VAL A 523 13.52 33.88 37.34
N ALA A 524 12.77 34.99 37.25
CA ALA A 524 12.98 36.00 36.20
C ALA A 524 14.37 36.68 36.18
N PRO A 525 15.05 36.96 37.31
CA PRO A 525 16.41 37.53 37.29
C PRO A 525 17.43 36.59 36.65
N TYR A 526 17.27 35.28 36.81
CA TYR A 526 18.17 34.29 36.18
C TYR A 526 18.01 34.31 34.67
N VAL A 527 16.76 34.36 34.18
CA VAL A 527 16.42 34.35 32.74
C VAL A 527 16.77 35.67 32.04
N PHE A 528 16.59 36.82 32.70
CA PHE A 528 16.70 38.14 32.03
C PHE A 528 17.90 38.99 32.46
N ASP A 529 18.45 38.80 33.66
CA ASP A 529 19.58 39.60 34.16
C ASP A 529 20.91 38.85 34.14
N GLY A 530 20.94 37.56 33.77
CA GLY A 530 22.15 36.74 33.76
C GLY A 530 22.75 36.53 35.15
N GLN A 531 21.96 36.75 36.21
CA GLN A 531 22.41 36.53 37.58
C GLN A 531 22.55 35.02 37.82
N ILE A 532 23.74 34.59 38.25
CA ILE A 532 23.94 33.23 38.78
C ILE A 532 23.79 33.36 40.30
N PRO A 533 22.86 32.65 40.96
CA PRO A 533 22.75 32.71 42.41
C PRO A 533 24.00 32.13 43.05
N THR A 534 24.60 32.85 44.00
CA THR A 534 25.90 32.54 44.61
C THR A 534 25.99 31.14 45.22
N ALA A 535 24.85 30.58 45.65
CA ALA A 535 24.76 29.21 46.16
C ALA A 535 24.97 28.13 45.07
N MET A 536 24.60 28.39 43.81
CA MET A 536 24.81 27.44 42.70
C MET A 536 26.21 27.56 42.06
N ALA A 537 26.94 28.66 42.31
CA ALA A 537 28.33 28.78 41.85
C ALA A 537 29.29 27.76 42.49
N ALA A 538 28.90 27.11 43.59
CA ALA A 538 29.64 26.05 44.25
C ALA A 538 29.47 24.66 43.59
N VAL A 539 28.45 24.47 42.74
CA VAL A 539 28.15 23.22 42.02
C VAL A 539 28.18 23.53 40.52
N GLY A 540 29.36 23.38 39.92
CA GLY A 540 29.65 23.91 38.58
C GLY A 540 29.00 23.14 37.42
N MET A 541 27.69 23.33 37.19
CA MET A 541 26.99 22.88 35.98
C MET A 541 25.88 23.86 35.53
N ILE A 542 26.23 24.84 34.70
CA ILE A 542 25.31 25.48 33.73
C ILE A 542 26.10 25.83 32.46
N TRP A 543 25.62 25.43 31.29
CA TRP A 543 26.07 25.94 29.98
C TRP A 543 24.97 26.82 29.37
N MET A 544 25.27 28.09 29.05
CA MET A 544 24.38 28.96 28.29
C MET A 544 24.84 29.12 26.85
N THR A 545 24.12 28.50 25.90
CA THR A 545 24.41 28.61 24.47
C THR A 545 23.57 29.73 23.83
N ALA A 546 24.16 30.93 23.70
CA ALA A 546 23.52 32.04 23.00
C ALA A 546 23.71 31.92 21.48
N ALA A 547 22.73 31.33 20.78
CA ALA A 547 22.71 31.29 19.32
C ALA A 547 22.30 32.65 18.73
N THR A 548 23.26 33.54 18.46
CA THR A 548 23.04 34.75 17.65
C THR A 548 23.08 34.40 16.17
N GLU A 549 21.90 34.15 15.58
CA GLU A 549 21.75 34.03 14.13
C GLU A 549 21.95 35.41 13.47
N ARG A 550 23.08 35.57 12.75
CA ARG A 550 23.41 36.79 12.00
C ARG A 550 23.12 36.57 10.51
N THR A 551 21.96 37.02 10.03
CA THR A 551 21.84 37.86 8.82
C THR A 551 20.36 38.21 8.58
N ALA A 552 20.04 39.51 8.61
CA ALA A 552 18.77 40.01 8.11
C ALA A 552 19.07 40.94 6.94
N GLU A 553 18.80 40.50 5.71
CA GLU A 553 18.70 41.40 4.58
C GLU A 553 17.38 42.17 4.67
N VAL A 554 17.46 43.49 4.82
CA VAL A 554 16.29 44.36 4.92
C VAL A 554 15.80 44.71 3.51
N GLY A 555 14.93 43.86 2.96
CA GLY A 555 14.22 44.10 1.71
C GLY A 555 13.14 45.20 1.85
N VAL A 556 13.50 46.46 1.67
CA VAL A 556 12.54 47.58 1.68
C VAL A 556 11.68 47.56 0.40
N CYS A 557 10.41 47.16 0.51
CA CYS A 557 9.43 47.31 -0.57
C CYS A 557 9.11 48.79 -0.85
N ARG A 558 9.86 49.42 -1.76
CA ARG A 558 9.60 50.80 -2.20
C ARG A 558 8.72 50.80 -3.45
N LEU A 559 7.43 51.06 -3.26
CA LEU A 559 6.44 51.20 -4.33
C LEU A 559 6.84 52.32 -5.31
N ARG A 560 7.03 52.01 -6.60
CA ARG A 560 7.17 53.03 -7.65
C ARG A 560 6.54 52.59 -8.98
N ARG A 561 5.47 53.29 -9.38
CA ARG A 561 4.92 53.24 -10.75
C ARG A 561 5.87 53.97 -11.71
N SER A 562 6.16 53.40 -12.89
CA SER A 562 6.33 54.17 -14.14
C SER A 562 6.27 53.30 -15.42
N THR A 563 5.11 53.32 -16.05
CA THR A 563 4.83 53.50 -17.50
C THR A 563 5.97 53.53 -18.54
N ARG A 564 5.80 52.73 -19.64
CA ARG A 564 6.34 52.90 -21.04
C ARG A 564 7.88 52.84 -21.25
N MET A 565 8.44 52.52 -22.43
CA MET A 565 7.93 52.03 -23.74
C MET A 565 9.01 51.16 -24.45
N ALA A 566 8.68 50.60 -25.63
CA ALA A 566 9.54 49.70 -26.40
C ALA A 566 10.78 50.36 -27.07
N ALA A 567 11.80 49.54 -27.35
CA ALA A 567 12.71 49.72 -28.47
C ALA A 567 13.22 48.35 -28.99
N VAL A 568 13.25 48.20 -30.31
CA VAL A 568 13.80 47.06 -31.06
C VAL A 568 15.19 47.45 -31.59
N THR A 569 16.13 46.50 -31.75
CA THR A 569 16.93 46.26 -32.98
C THR A 569 17.92 45.10 -32.79
N ALA A 570 18.17 44.36 -33.87
CA ALA A 570 18.98 43.15 -33.97
C ALA A 570 20.48 43.38 -34.20
N MET A 571 21.30 42.34 -34.00
CA MET A 571 22.51 41.91 -34.74
C MET A 571 23.29 40.89 -33.88
N HIS A 572 24.05 39.92 -34.38
CA HIS A 572 24.14 39.24 -35.69
C HIS A 572 24.86 37.89 -35.43
N ARG A 573 24.61 36.84 -36.25
CA ARG A 573 25.43 35.60 -36.24
C ARG A 573 26.70 35.84 -37.08
N PRO A 574 27.81 35.12 -36.83
CA PRO A 574 27.99 33.75 -37.38
C PRO A 574 28.25 32.71 -36.27
N ASP A 575 28.65 31.44 -36.49
CA ASP A 575 28.37 30.33 -37.45
C ASP A 575 29.48 29.26 -37.19
N ASP A 576 29.49 27.98 -37.58
CA ASP A 576 28.61 26.96 -38.20
C ASP A 576 29.45 25.63 -38.20
N THR A 577 28.84 24.43 -38.13
CA THR A 577 29.43 23.13 -38.56
C THR A 577 28.45 21.95 -38.44
N HIS A 578 27.73 21.67 -39.54
CA HIS A 578 27.53 20.34 -40.16
C HIS A 578 27.84 19.03 -39.37
N ARG A 579 27.07 17.91 -39.48
CA ARG A 579 26.41 17.28 -40.66
C ARG A 579 25.31 16.23 -40.21
N PRO A 580 24.65 15.38 -41.05
CA PRO A 580 23.19 15.26 -41.01
C PRO A 580 22.60 13.83 -40.87
N ILE A 581 21.28 13.72 -40.68
CA ILE A 581 20.48 12.52 -41.01
C ILE A 581 19.23 12.94 -41.82
N SER A 582 18.84 12.08 -42.77
CA SER A 582 17.93 12.40 -43.87
C SER A 582 16.43 12.32 -43.56
N ILE A 583 15.68 13.02 -44.41
CA ILE A 583 14.22 13.15 -44.44
C ILE A 583 13.53 11.88 -44.97
N LEU A 584 12.33 11.58 -44.46
CA LEU A 584 11.24 11.01 -45.27
C LEU A 584 9.94 11.80 -45.02
N THR A 585 9.11 11.89 -46.07
CA THR A 585 8.03 12.88 -46.22
C THR A 585 6.64 12.28 -46.19
N GLY A 586 5.64 13.13 -45.87
CA GLY A 586 4.21 12.86 -46.06
C GLY A 586 3.40 13.26 -44.81
N GLY A 587 2.30 13.99 -44.91
CA GLY A 587 1.67 14.62 -46.08
C GLY A 587 0.36 15.28 -45.63
N TRP A 588 0.12 16.54 -45.99
CA TRP A 588 -1.02 17.31 -45.48
C TRP A 588 -2.37 16.81 -46.00
N ARG A 589 -3.41 16.82 -45.14
CA ARG A 589 -4.72 17.40 -45.49
C ARG A 589 -5.31 18.15 -44.30
N SER A 590 -5.84 19.34 -44.60
CA SER A 590 -6.60 20.20 -43.69
C SER A 590 -8.03 20.31 -44.21
N ALA A 591 -9.02 20.26 -43.32
CA ALA A 591 -10.35 20.85 -43.53
C ALA A 591 -11.03 21.10 -42.16
N VAL A 592 -11.10 22.36 -41.74
CA VAL A 592 -12.33 23.19 -41.68
C VAL A 592 -13.22 22.95 -40.45
N CYS A 593 -13.22 23.92 -39.54
CA CYS A 593 -14.23 24.12 -38.50
C CYS A 593 -15.50 24.75 -39.08
N ARG A 594 -16.70 24.46 -38.52
CA ARG A 594 -17.70 25.44 -38.00
C ARG A 594 -18.99 24.73 -37.47
N PRO A 595 -19.89 25.42 -36.72
CA PRO A 595 -20.41 24.83 -35.46
C PRO A 595 -21.93 24.95 -35.21
N LEU A 596 -22.33 24.59 -33.97
CA LEU A 596 -23.41 25.17 -33.14
C LEU A 596 -24.87 24.73 -33.35
N CYS A 597 -25.62 24.94 -32.25
CA CYS A 597 -27.04 24.67 -31.97
C CYS A 597 -27.35 23.18 -31.63
N LEU A 598 -28.01 22.86 -30.52
CA LEU A 598 -28.74 23.68 -29.53
C LEU A 598 -28.30 23.34 -28.09
#